data_AF-A0A8B6CSB1-F1
#
_entry.id   AF-A0A8B6CSB1-F1
#
_cell.length_a   1.000
_cell.length_b   1.000
_cell.length_c   1.000
_cell.angle_alpha   90.00
_cell.angle_beta   90.00
_cell.angle_gamma   90.00
#
_symmetry.space_group_name_H-M   'P 1'
#
loop_
_entity.id
_entity.type
_entity.pdbx_description
1 polymer ?
#
loop_
_entity_poly.entity_id
_entity_poly.type
_entity_poly.pdbx_seq_one_letter_code
_entity_poly.pdbx_strand_id
1 'polypeptide(L)'
;MLPIGGNIFVVVNEWHEKVLIHIRNYEKNSADTYVSTKKGIALDLNQLQPLEIYVNEIKEAISQMIDDVTGGPEMTFHLGRGVFVSFNKTYPTVDVRQRWKIPETNQIVSTKKGISLTYAKWETLKGNFPDVRESVPAIENTTPCILSEDHQNQGGMLMCSHCNPFAEPL
;
A
#
# COMPACT_ATOMS: atom_id res chain seq x y z
N MET A 1 7.54 14.75 -8.14
CA MET A 1 7.87 13.32 -8.03
C MET A 1 8.98 13.19 -7.02
N LEU A 2 8.82 12.37 -5.98
CA LEU A 2 9.87 12.18 -4.96
C LEU A 2 10.55 10.82 -5.22
N PRO A 3 11.89 10.77 -5.29
CA PRO A 3 12.61 9.54 -5.56
C PRO A 3 12.56 8.59 -4.35
N ILE A 4 12.43 7.30 -4.63
CA ILE A 4 12.50 6.22 -3.63
C ILE A 4 13.79 5.39 -3.82
N GLY A 5 14.29 5.31 -5.06
CA GLY A 5 15.57 4.66 -5.40
C GLY A 5 15.50 3.85 -6.70
N GLY A 6 16.56 3.92 -7.50
CA GLY A 6 16.51 3.49 -8.90
C GLY A 6 15.50 4.34 -9.67
N ASN A 7 14.68 3.72 -10.51
CA ASN A 7 13.62 4.43 -11.24
C ASN A 7 12.26 4.38 -10.52
N ILE A 8 12.23 4.22 -9.20
CA ILE A 8 11.00 4.17 -8.42
C ILE A 8 10.76 5.53 -7.77
N PHE A 9 9.53 6.04 -7.91
CA PHE A 9 9.11 7.33 -7.40
C PHE A 9 7.76 7.23 -6.68
N VAL A 10 7.54 8.11 -5.71
CA VAL A 10 6.20 8.46 -5.22
C VAL A 10 5.73 9.75 -5.91
N VAL A 11 4.49 9.74 -6.39
CA VAL A 11 3.88 10.85 -7.11
C VAL A 11 2.45 11.03 -6.62
N VAL A 12 2.16 12.21 -6.11
CA VAL A 12 0.79 12.64 -5.83
C VAL A 12 0.17 13.09 -7.15
N ASN A 13 -1.01 12.58 -7.46
CA ASN A 13 -1.78 12.94 -8.65
C ASN A 13 -3.21 13.24 -8.24
N GLU A 14 -3.75 14.36 -8.71
CA GLU A 14 -5.14 14.73 -8.49
C GLU A 14 -5.89 14.69 -9.82
N TRP A 15 -6.99 13.95 -9.86
CA TRP A 15 -7.83 13.83 -11.05
C TRP A 15 -9.30 13.75 -10.64
N HIS A 16 -10.12 14.67 -11.14
CA HIS A 16 -11.54 14.80 -10.78
C HIS A 16 -11.77 14.76 -9.26
N GLU A 17 -11.07 15.63 -8.52
CA GLU A 17 -11.18 15.77 -7.06
C GLU A 17 -10.76 14.51 -6.27
N LYS A 18 -10.18 13.52 -6.95
CA LYS A 18 -9.61 12.33 -6.33
C LYS A 18 -8.11 12.45 -6.31
N VAL A 19 -7.56 12.43 -5.11
CA VAL A 19 -6.12 12.35 -4.90
C VAL A 19 -5.69 10.89 -4.84
N LEU A 20 -4.70 10.55 -5.65
CA LEU A 20 -4.05 9.24 -5.67
C LEU A 20 -2.55 9.40 -5.47
N ILE A 21 -1.99 8.56 -4.61
CA ILE A 21 -0.57 8.49 -4.31
C ILE A 21 0.00 7.28 -5.04
N HIS A 22 0.71 7.56 -6.13
CA HIS A 22 1.32 6.55 -6.99
C HIS A 22 2.71 6.18 -6.48
N ILE A 23 2.91 4.93 -6.06
CA ILE A 23 4.22 4.36 -5.75
C ILE A 23 4.58 3.42 -6.89
N ARG A 24 5.50 3.84 -7.77
CA ARG A 24 5.62 3.22 -9.10
C ARG A 24 7.02 3.27 -9.68
N ASN A 25 7.35 2.25 -10.46
CA ASN A 25 8.55 2.22 -11.29
C ASN A 25 8.31 2.98 -12.61
N TYR A 26 9.28 3.75 -13.04
CA TYR A 26 9.29 4.55 -14.25
C TYR A 26 10.38 4.05 -15.19
N GLU A 27 10.21 4.31 -16.47
CA GLU A 27 11.21 4.01 -17.50
C GLU A 27 11.41 5.26 -18.34
N LYS A 28 12.61 5.42 -18.90
CA LYS A 28 12.89 6.53 -19.82
C LYS A 28 12.39 6.15 -21.21
N ASN A 29 11.66 7.04 -21.86
CA ASN A 29 11.30 6.87 -23.27
C ASN A 29 12.46 7.31 -24.20
N SER A 30 12.24 7.22 -25.51
CA SER A 30 13.19 7.66 -26.54
C SER A 30 13.62 9.12 -26.45
N ALA A 31 12.87 9.96 -25.74
CA ALA A 31 13.16 11.37 -25.51
C ALA A 31 13.84 11.61 -24.15
N ASP A 32 14.33 10.56 -23.49
CA ASP A 32 14.96 10.59 -22.16
C ASP A 32 14.05 11.08 -21.02
N THR A 33 12.73 11.09 -21.23
CA THR A 33 11.74 11.50 -20.22
C THR A 33 11.17 10.29 -19.48
N TYR A 34 10.97 10.41 -18.17
CA TYR A 34 10.38 9.36 -17.35
C TYR A 34 8.89 9.19 -17.66
N VAL A 35 8.51 7.97 -18.03
CA VAL A 35 7.12 7.54 -18.23
C VAL A 35 6.77 6.45 -17.22
N SER A 36 5.54 6.48 -16.73
CA SER A 36 5.08 5.54 -15.70
C SER A 36 4.88 4.14 -16.28
N THR A 37 5.37 3.11 -15.59
CA THR A 37 5.15 1.72 -16.01
C THR A 37 3.90 1.13 -15.37
N LYS A 38 3.49 -0.08 -15.76
CA LYS A 38 2.43 -0.83 -15.05
C LYS A 38 2.88 -1.36 -13.68
N LYS A 39 4.19 -1.37 -13.38
CA LYS A 39 4.75 -1.88 -12.12
C LYS A 39 4.67 -0.82 -11.02
N GLY A 40 3.63 -0.91 -10.21
CA GLY A 40 3.36 0.05 -9.14
C GLY A 40 1.94 -0.09 -8.63
N ILE A 41 1.64 0.71 -7.63
CA ILE A 41 0.31 0.84 -7.05
C ILE A 41 -0.09 2.32 -6.97
N ALA A 42 -1.39 2.57 -6.94
CA ALA A 42 -1.95 3.89 -6.66
C ALA A 42 -2.83 3.72 -5.43
N LEU A 43 -2.53 4.49 -4.38
CA LEU A 43 -3.25 4.47 -3.12
C LEU A 43 -4.17 5.68 -3.04
N ASP A 44 -5.39 5.51 -2.58
CA ASP A 44 -6.22 6.64 -2.17
C ASP A 44 -5.87 7.09 -0.74
N LEU A 45 -6.50 8.16 -0.25
CA LEU A 45 -6.24 8.69 1.09
C LEU A 45 -6.61 7.70 2.20
N ASN A 46 -7.65 6.89 2.00
CA ASN A 46 -8.09 5.86 2.94
C ASN A 46 -7.12 4.68 3.00
N GLN A 47 -6.23 4.52 2.02
CA GLN A 47 -5.16 3.53 1.99
C GLN A 47 -3.82 4.09 2.44
N LEU A 48 -3.54 5.37 2.19
CA LEU A 48 -2.32 6.04 2.67
C LEU A 48 -2.33 6.17 4.20
N GLN A 49 -3.47 6.53 4.81
CA GLN A 49 -3.55 6.70 6.26
C GLN A 49 -3.21 5.41 7.05
N PRO A 50 -3.81 4.24 6.76
CA PRO A 50 -3.38 2.99 7.36
C PRO A 50 -1.90 2.67 7.11
N LEU A 51 -1.38 2.99 5.92
CA LEU A 51 0.02 2.77 5.61
C LEU A 51 0.94 3.59 6.53
N GLU A 52 0.59 4.86 6.79
CA GLU A 52 1.29 5.74 7.74
C GLU A 52 1.14 5.25 9.19
N ILE A 53 -0.05 4.78 9.58
CA ILE A 53 -0.30 4.22 10.92
C ILE A 53 0.60 3.01 11.17
N TYR A 54 0.65 2.07 10.22
CA TYR A 54 1.40 0.82 10.36
C TYR A 54 2.92 0.97 10.19
N VAL A 55 3.45 2.18 10.02
CA VAL A 55 4.89 2.39 9.77
C VAL A 55 5.77 1.75 10.83
N ASN A 56 5.39 1.87 12.10
CA ASN A 56 6.19 1.36 13.22
C ASN A 56 6.11 -0.17 13.29
N GLU A 57 4.91 -0.72 13.13
CA GLU A 57 4.67 -2.16 13.09
C GLU A 57 5.37 -2.81 11.89
N ILE A 58 5.38 -2.15 10.73
CA ILE A 58 6.12 -2.60 9.55
C ILE A 58 7.63 -2.55 9.82
N LYS A 59 8.12 -1.51 10.51
CA LYS A 59 9.54 -1.43 10.90
C LYS A 59 9.93 -2.55 11.86
N GLU A 60 9.11 -2.82 12.87
CA GLU A 60 9.31 -3.93 13.80
C GLU A 60 9.28 -5.27 13.07
N ALA A 61 8.36 -5.44 12.13
CA ALA A 61 8.29 -6.63 11.29
C ALA A 61 9.54 -6.80 10.41
N ILE A 62 10.08 -5.71 9.83
CA ILE A 62 11.35 -5.75 9.10
C ILE A 62 12.49 -6.20 10.02
N SER A 63 12.61 -5.62 11.22
CA SER A 63 13.64 -6.01 12.20
C SER A 63 13.54 -7.48 12.56
N GLN A 64 12.33 -7.98 12.86
CA GLN A 64 12.10 -9.41 13.12
C GLN A 64 12.52 -10.27 11.93
N MET A 65 12.24 -9.87 10.69
CA MET A 65 12.61 -10.64 9.50
C MET A 65 14.11 -10.61 9.18
N ILE A 66 14.85 -9.61 9.68
CA ILE A 66 16.31 -9.55 9.58
C ILE A 66 16.95 -10.46 10.64
N ASP A 67 16.40 -10.46 11.85
CA ASP A 67 16.95 -11.19 12.99
C ASP A 67 16.52 -12.67 13.03
N ASP A 68 15.33 -13.00 12.51
CA ASP A 68 14.74 -14.33 12.56
C ASP A 68 14.91 -15.08 11.22
N VAL A 69 15.81 -16.06 11.23
CA VAL A 69 16.04 -17.00 10.10
C VAL A 69 14.94 -18.08 10.04
N THR A 70 14.10 -18.21 11.07
CA THR A 70 13.27 -19.41 11.29
C THR A 70 11.79 -19.31 10.90
N GLY A 71 11.40 -18.26 10.18
CA GLY A 71 10.15 -18.29 9.42
C GLY A 71 8.88 -18.15 10.27
N GLY A 72 8.83 -17.10 11.10
CA GLY A 72 7.61 -16.62 11.77
C GLY A 72 6.40 -16.43 10.83
N PRO A 73 5.20 -16.19 11.38
CA PRO A 73 3.97 -16.07 10.61
C PRO A 73 4.08 -15.00 9.52
N GLU A 74 3.39 -15.19 8.39
CA GLU A 74 3.33 -14.17 7.34
C GLU A 74 2.60 -12.94 7.89
N MET A 75 3.36 -11.92 8.27
CA MET A 75 2.80 -10.63 8.69
C MET A 75 2.27 -9.91 7.46
N THR A 76 0.99 -9.56 7.50
CA THR A 76 0.34 -8.78 6.45
C THR A 76 -0.47 -7.66 7.08
N PHE A 77 -0.37 -6.47 6.49
CA PHE A 77 -1.13 -5.29 6.92
C PHE A 77 -2.11 -4.92 5.83
N HIS A 78 -3.40 -4.90 6.15
CA HIS A 78 -4.45 -4.54 5.21
C HIS A 78 -4.61 -3.02 5.14
N LEU A 79 -4.45 -2.44 3.94
CA LEU A 79 -4.61 -1.00 3.71
C LEU A 79 -6.02 -0.64 3.24
N GLY A 80 -6.84 -1.62 2.86
CA GLY A 80 -8.18 -1.40 2.32
C GLY A 80 -8.32 -1.74 0.84
N ARG A 81 -9.56 -2.05 0.42
CA ARG A 81 -9.93 -2.40 -0.97
C ARG A 81 -9.04 -3.51 -1.57
N GLY A 82 -8.62 -4.45 -0.73
CA GLY A 82 -7.81 -5.59 -1.13
C GLY A 82 -6.33 -5.25 -1.35
N VAL A 83 -5.85 -4.11 -0.87
CA VAL A 83 -4.42 -3.75 -0.89
C VAL A 83 -3.78 -4.14 0.42
N PHE A 84 -2.63 -4.79 0.34
CA PHE A 84 -1.88 -5.27 1.50
C PHE A 84 -0.42 -4.88 1.42
N VAL A 85 0.17 -4.68 2.60
CA VAL A 85 1.62 -4.75 2.80
C VAL A 85 1.96 -6.16 3.28
N SER A 86 2.96 -6.78 2.68
CA SER A 86 3.47 -8.09 3.07
C SER A 86 4.99 -8.13 2.93
N PHE A 87 5.63 -9.13 3.53
CA PHE A 87 7.08 -9.28 3.46
C PHE A 87 7.44 -10.53 2.66
N ASN A 88 8.43 -10.39 1.78
CA ASN A 88 8.95 -11.53 1.06
C ASN A 88 10.04 -12.21 1.89
N LYS A 89 9.88 -13.52 2.15
CA LYS A 89 10.83 -14.31 2.95
C LYS A 89 12.09 -14.69 2.16
N THR A 90 11.98 -14.80 0.84
CA THR A 90 13.09 -15.19 -0.05
C THR A 90 13.95 -14.00 -0.43
N TYR A 91 13.34 -12.83 -0.60
CA TYR A 91 14.00 -11.58 -0.95
C TYR A 91 13.63 -10.53 0.09
N PRO A 92 14.59 -9.81 0.70
CA PRO A 92 14.31 -8.85 1.78
C PRO A 92 13.60 -7.60 1.24
N THR A 93 12.29 -7.74 0.99
CA THR A 93 11.44 -6.70 0.41
C THR A 93 10.11 -6.57 1.13
N VAL A 94 9.64 -5.33 1.20
CA VAL A 94 8.27 -4.96 1.54
C VAL A 94 7.47 -4.89 0.25
N ASP A 95 6.44 -5.70 0.15
CA ASP A 95 5.52 -5.74 -0.99
C ASP A 95 4.25 -4.97 -0.66
N VAL A 96 3.96 -3.92 -1.42
CA VAL A 96 2.68 -3.19 -1.36
C VAL A 96 1.87 -3.56 -2.59
N ARG A 97 0.82 -4.37 -2.43
CA ARG A 97 0.19 -5.08 -3.55
C ARG A 97 -1.30 -5.29 -3.39
N GLN A 98 -2.03 -5.16 -4.49
CA GLN A 98 -3.42 -5.55 -4.58
C GLN A 98 -3.53 -7.07 -4.69
N ARG A 99 -4.38 -7.67 -3.86
CA ARG A 99 -4.78 -9.08 -3.90
C ARG A 99 -6.17 -9.23 -4.54
N TRP A 100 -6.47 -10.43 -5.01
CA TRP A 100 -7.72 -10.79 -5.66
C TRP A 100 -8.20 -12.16 -5.15
N LYS A 101 -9.49 -12.30 -4.90
CA LYS A 101 -10.12 -13.58 -4.55
C LYS A 101 -10.54 -14.29 -5.83
N ILE A 102 -9.97 -15.46 -6.10
CA ILE A 102 -10.34 -16.31 -7.23
C ILE A 102 -11.75 -16.88 -6.97
N PRO A 103 -12.76 -16.59 -7.80
CA PRO A 103 -14.13 -17.02 -7.54
C PRO A 103 -14.29 -18.54 -7.42
N GLU A 104 -13.56 -19.31 -8.22
CA GLU A 104 -13.71 -20.77 -8.31
C GLU A 104 -13.12 -21.50 -7.11
N THR A 105 -12.08 -20.94 -6.49
CA THR A 105 -11.30 -21.60 -5.42
C THR A 105 -11.39 -20.88 -4.09
N ASN A 106 -11.98 -19.68 -4.05
CA ASN A 106 -11.95 -18.74 -2.93
C ASN A 106 -10.54 -18.38 -2.43
N GLN A 107 -9.49 -18.69 -3.20
CA GLN A 107 -8.12 -18.38 -2.84
C GLN A 107 -7.83 -16.90 -3.07
N ILE A 108 -7.19 -16.26 -2.09
CA ILE A 108 -6.73 -14.88 -2.21
C ILE A 108 -5.29 -14.90 -2.75
N VAL A 109 -5.09 -14.30 -3.91
CA VAL A 109 -3.80 -14.29 -4.60
C VAL A 109 -3.31 -12.87 -4.88
N SER A 110 -2.01 -12.69 -4.86
CA SER A 110 -1.35 -11.43 -5.22
C SER A 110 -1.47 -11.14 -6.72
N THR A 111 -1.92 -9.94 -7.09
CA THR A 111 -2.02 -9.53 -8.50
C THR A 111 -0.70 -8.91 -9.00
N LYS A 112 -0.61 -8.62 -10.31
CA LYS A 112 0.52 -7.85 -10.88
C LYS A 112 0.51 -6.36 -10.46
N LYS A 113 -0.60 -5.84 -9.92
CA LYS A 113 -0.73 -4.46 -9.44
C LYS A 113 -0.13 -4.33 -8.04
N GLY A 114 1.07 -3.78 -7.98
CA GLY A 114 1.83 -3.65 -6.74
C GLY A 114 3.28 -3.31 -7.02
N ILE A 115 4.02 -3.12 -5.95
CA ILE A 115 5.45 -2.87 -5.99
C ILE A 115 6.16 -3.60 -4.86
N SER A 116 7.38 -4.04 -5.14
CA SER A 116 8.28 -4.67 -4.17
C SER A 116 9.43 -3.71 -3.92
N LEU A 117 9.59 -3.29 -2.67
CA LEU A 117 10.59 -2.33 -2.25
C LEU A 117 11.60 -3.05 -1.36
N THR A 118 12.89 -2.90 -1.63
CA THR A 118 13.91 -3.31 -0.65
C THR A 118 13.73 -2.51 0.64
N TYR A 119 14.25 -3.01 1.76
CA TYR A 119 14.15 -2.28 3.04
C TYR A 119 14.71 -0.85 2.96
N ALA A 120 15.83 -0.64 2.24
CA ALA A 120 16.35 0.70 2.00
C ALA A 120 15.37 1.61 1.24
N LYS A 121 14.70 1.08 0.21
CA LYS A 121 13.68 1.83 -0.55
C LYS A 121 12.43 2.09 0.28
N TRP A 122 12.04 1.15 1.14
CA TRP A 122 10.96 1.35 2.09
C TRP A 122 11.26 2.52 3.04
N GLU A 123 12.47 2.57 3.60
CA GLU A 123 12.91 3.67 4.46
C GLU A 123 12.88 5.02 3.73
N THR A 124 13.30 5.07 2.46
CA THR A 124 13.18 6.29 1.64
C THR A 124 11.72 6.68 1.38
N LEU A 125 10.84 5.72 1.09
CA LEU A 125 9.41 5.99 0.92
C LEU A 125 8.81 6.60 2.20
N LYS A 126 9.10 6.02 3.37
CA LYS A 126 8.67 6.54 4.67
C LYS A 126 9.20 7.96 4.90
N GLY A 127 10.47 8.20 4.56
CA GLY A 127 11.08 9.54 4.63
C GLY A 127 10.38 10.59 3.77
N ASN A 128 9.71 10.18 2.69
CA ASN A 128 8.94 11.07 1.80
C ASN A 128 7.50 11.32 2.28
N PHE A 129 7.00 10.64 3.33
CA PHE A 129 5.62 10.84 3.80
C PHE A 129 5.30 12.29 4.23
N PRO A 130 6.19 13.03 4.91
CA PRO A 130 5.95 14.44 5.22
C PRO A 130 5.70 15.29 3.96
N ASP A 131 6.53 15.12 2.92
CA ASP A 131 6.41 15.87 1.66
C ASP A 131 5.14 15.47 0.88
N VAL A 132 4.76 14.18 0.94
CA VAL A 132 3.50 13.70 0.37
C VAL A 132 2.32 14.34 1.10
N ARG A 133 2.37 14.45 2.43
CA ARG A 133 1.31 15.04 3.25
C ARG A 133 1.16 16.53 2.99
N GLU A 134 2.27 17.26 2.87
CA GLU A 134 2.27 18.68 2.48
C GLU A 134 1.63 18.89 1.10
N SER A 135 1.86 17.95 0.18
CA SER A 135 1.27 17.97 -1.16
C SER A 135 -0.22 17.56 -1.20
N VAL A 136 -0.78 17.06 -0.08
CA VAL A 136 -2.16 16.54 0.00
C VAL A 136 -2.86 17.07 1.27
N PRO A 137 -3.26 18.35 1.31
CA PRO A 137 -3.94 18.92 2.49
C PRO A 137 -5.26 18.21 2.84
N ALA A 138 -5.92 17.60 1.85
CA ALA A 138 -7.19 16.87 2.02
C ALA A 138 -7.08 15.67 2.98
N ILE A 139 -5.87 15.16 3.23
CA ILE A 139 -5.66 14.03 4.14
C ILE A 139 -6.03 14.36 5.59
N GLU A 140 -5.89 15.63 6.02
CA GLU A 140 -6.25 16.08 7.37
C GLU A 140 -7.75 16.04 7.62
N ASN A 141 -8.55 16.20 6.55
CA ASN A 141 -10.01 16.16 6.60
C ASN A 141 -10.58 14.79 6.22
N THR A 142 -9.71 13.81 5.95
CA THR A 142 -10.14 12.46 5.59
C THR A 142 -10.25 11.61 6.85
N THR A 143 -11.44 11.09 7.15
CA THR A 143 -11.60 10.11 8.23
C THR A 143 -11.15 8.74 7.73
N PRO A 144 -10.20 8.07 8.42
CA PRO A 144 -9.84 6.70 8.07
C PRO A 144 -11.06 5.79 8.06
N CYS A 145 -11.13 4.86 7.10
CA CYS A 145 -12.25 3.92 7.00
C CYS A 145 -12.58 3.21 8.33
N ILE A 146 -11.54 2.76 9.05
CA ILE A 146 -11.71 2.07 10.34
C ILE A 146 -12.35 2.93 11.45
N LEU A 147 -12.36 4.26 11.28
CA LEU A 147 -12.95 5.23 12.21
C LEU A 147 -14.29 5.78 11.70
N SER A 148 -14.79 5.28 10.56
CA SER A 148 -16.06 5.75 9.98
C SER A 148 -17.27 5.29 10.81
N GLU A 149 -18.37 6.05 10.76
CA GLU A 149 -19.56 5.80 11.60
C GLU A 149 -20.23 4.44 11.33
N ASP A 150 -20.16 3.96 10.09
CA ASP A 150 -20.62 2.63 9.69
C ASP A 150 -19.79 1.49 10.30
N HIS A 151 -18.66 1.78 10.94
CA HIS A 151 -17.82 0.81 11.64
C HIS A 151 -18.08 0.77 13.15
N GLN A 152 -19.05 1.55 13.67
CA GLN A 152 -19.39 1.58 15.11
C GLN A 152 -20.13 0.33 15.60
N ASN A 153 -20.43 -0.61 14.70
CA ASN A 153 -20.94 -1.93 15.07
C ASN A 153 -20.32 -3.02 14.19
N GLN A 154 -20.38 -4.26 14.67
CA GLN A 154 -19.78 -5.42 14.00
C GLN A 154 -20.36 -5.64 12.59
N GLY A 155 -21.67 -5.44 12.42
CA GLY A 155 -22.34 -5.67 11.14
C GLY A 155 -21.84 -4.74 10.04
N GLY A 156 -21.79 -3.44 10.32
CA GLY A 156 -21.31 -2.45 9.34
C GLY A 156 -19.83 -2.63 9.02
N MET A 157 -18.99 -2.95 10.02
CA MET A 157 -17.60 -3.32 9.79
C MET A 157 -17.47 -4.53 8.85
N LEU A 158 -18.21 -5.61 9.09
CA LEU A 158 -18.16 -6.82 8.25
C LEU A 158 -18.66 -6.59 6.81
N MET A 159 -19.61 -5.68 6.62
CA MET A 159 -20.16 -5.34 5.30
C MET A 159 -19.34 -4.29 4.54
N CYS A 160 -18.38 -3.64 5.19
CA CYS A 160 -17.58 -2.62 4.56
C CYS A 160 -16.64 -3.24 3.50
N SER A 161 -16.92 -2.95 2.22
CA SER A 161 -16.09 -3.41 1.08
C SER A 161 -14.64 -2.89 1.10
N HIS A 162 -14.37 -1.83 1.87
CA HIS A 162 -13.01 -1.35 2.08
C HIS A 162 -12.26 -2.25 3.06
N CYS A 163 -12.86 -2.60 4.20
CA CYS A 163 -12.25 -3.41 5.26
C CYS A 163 -12.31 -4.92 4.98
N ASN A 164 -13.38 -5.37 4.33
CA ASN A 164 -13.68 -6.77 4.02
C ASN A 164 -13.90 -6.96 2.50
N PRO A 165 -12.88 -6.67 1.67
CA PRO A 165 -12.99 -6.70 0.20
C PRO A 165 -13.24 -8.10 -0.39
N PHE A 166 -13.14 -9.16 0.43
CA PHE A 166 -13.27 -10.56 0.03
C PHE A 166 -14.41 -11.29 0.75
N ALA A 167 -15.20 -10.57 1.56
CA ALA A 167 -16.40 -11.12 2.18
C ALA A 167 -17.40 -11.55 1.10
N GLU A 168 -18.12 -12.63 1.36
CA GLU A 168 -19.26 -13.01 0.53
C GLU A 168 -20.36 -11.94 0.70
N PRO A 169 -21.08 -11.59 -0.38
CA PRO A 169 -22.32 -10.83 -0.23
C PRO A 169 -23.30 -11.66 0.61
N LEU A 170 -23.90 -11.04 1.63
CA LEU A 170 -24.99 -11.62 2.42
C LEU A 170 -26.25 -11.85 1.56
#